data_AF-A0AAU4BK50-F1
#
_entry.id   AF-A0AAU4BK50-F1
#
_cell.length_a   1.000
_cell.length_b   1.000
_cell.length_c   1.000
_cell.angle_alpha   90.00
_cell.angle_beta   90.00
_cell.angle_gamma   90.00
#
_symmetry.space_group_name_H-M   'P 1'
#
loop_
_entity.id
_entity.type
_entity.pdbx_description
1 polymer ?
#
loop_
_entity_poly.entity_id
_entity_poly.type
_entity_poly.pdbx_seq_one_letter_code
_entity_poly.pdbx_strand_id
1 'polypeptide(L)'
;MTRPRPGTIRRFAALLVLVLAGTTFPTGQAGAISGGQPVPSNSHTFTARLQIGSVRACSGVLVTPNWVLTAKSCFTGGDQKRLRAQAPPPMPTTATVGRADLTQSGGHRAGVVELVPHPDRDLVLAELDGWAHDVRPPPIATAPPEPGETLRVTGYGRTTTQWAPDTAHTTTVTAGAATGTTLAVTPDGDGTGICKGDAGGPAFRERDGAAELVAVHHASGQRGCLDAGENATAGATETRVDGLAGWVASATDRTRVNAADDRRWNAGVAAYPCYDATGTRLRWTAAGGLGVHDGLGRERGMTSRVQGDVLRFRADGNLVISRGDQAVWESGTGGHPGARLECADGGAAIIDGGTVLWQSGTSPTLYATANLEYRGWHTDQTPLCVSPDNRSRLYRLGATLFNSKGWLSLRPPNDALARFGRDGDLTIRENGTDLALWSTGTAGHPGARIVCLDDGNVRVMDGATVLWDTAGHPTGELVSGVRDDRCAEANGGKGSQTILSTCQIADGYGWTFNPDKSVQTTRVSRMCLDVRGGGTANGTAAQIWTCRPTHPNQVWERRPDGSLRNPKSGKCLDVPKGSTEPNTALQLYTCNGTAAQRWTLRVRDTRTSKTG
;
A
#
# COMPACT_ATOMS: atom_id res chain seq x y z
N MET A 1 6.62 -24.69 57.68
CA MET A 1 7.93 -24.31 58.26
C MET A 1 8.78 -25.57 58.19
N THR A 2 9.97 -25.69 57.61
CA THR A 2 11.00 -24.78 57.11
C THR A 2 11.93 -25.66 56.26
N ARG A 3 12.38 -25.19 55.09
CA ARG A 3 13.50 -25.78 54.34
C ARG A 3 14.80 -25.68 55.16
N PRO A 4 15.84 -26.48 54.89
CA PRO A 4 16.89 -26.01 53.97
C PRO A 4 17.55 -27.08 53.08
N ARG A 5 18.02 -26.64 51.90
CA ARG A 5 19.15 -27.22 51.12
C ARG A 5 20.46 -26.72 51.75
N PRO A 6 21.61 -27.41 51.63
CA PRO A 6 22.54 -27.28 50.48
C PRO A 6 23.25 -28.63 50.17
N GLY A 7 24.11 -28.88 49.19
CA GLY A 7 24.82 -28.10 48.17
C GLY A 7 25.86 -29.03 47.53
N THR A 8 25.82 -29.13 46.20
CA THR A 8 26.90 -29.35 45.22
C THR A 8 28.13 -30.27 45.47
N ILE A 9 28.12 -31.41 44.76
CA ILE A 9 29.08 -31.93 43.75
C ILE A 9 30.58 -32.01 44.08
N ARG A 10 31.12 -33.25 44.05
CA ARG A 10 32.50 -33.56 43.62
C ARG A 10 32.56 -34.88 42.82
N ARG A 11 33.47 -34.89 41.84
CA ARG A 11 33.78 -35.88 40.79
C ARG A 11 34.44 -37.16 41.33
N PHE A 12 34.23 -38.32 40.68
CA PHE A 12 35.24 -39.14 39.94
C PHE A 12 34.77 -40.60 39.71
N ALA A 13 34.96 -41.07 38.45
CA ALA A 13 35.27 -42.43 37.91
C ALA A 13 34.62 -43.71 38.52
N ALA A 14 34.22 -44.77 37.79
CA ALA A 14 34.89 -45.44 36.68
C ALA A 14 33.98 -46.46 35.92
N LEU A 15 34.35 -46.71 34.64
CA LEU A 15 34.28 -47.92 33.78
C LEU A 15 33.04 -48.87 33.77
N LEU A 16 32.48 -49.16 32.58
CA LEU A 16 32.86 -50.34 31.74
C LEU A 16 32.14 -50.38 30.36
N VAL A 17 32.96 -50.46 29.31
CA VAL A 17 32.87 -51.02 27.93
C VAL A 17 31.57 -51.63 27.38
N LEU A 18 31.14 -51.20 26.17
CA LEU A 18 30.93 -52.08 24.99
C LEU A 18 30.81 -51.30 23.66
N VAL A 19 31.46 -51.86 22.63
CA VAL A 19 31.66 -51.34 21.26
C VAL A 19 30.51 -51.75 20.33
N LEU A 20 30.01 -50.82 19.50
CA LEU A 20 29.71 -51.06 18.08
C LEU A 20 29.42 -49.73 17.38
N ALA A 21 30.30 -49.34 16.47
CA ALA A 21 30.12 -48.21 15.58
C ALA A 21 29.04 -48.58 14.53
N GLY A 22 27.89 -47.92 14.61
CA GLY A 22 26.90 -47.89 13.55
C GLY A 22 26.76 -46.45 13.05
N THR A 23 27.39 -46.14 11.93
CA THR A 23 27.11 -44.92 11.17
C THR A 23 25.69 -45.02 10.63
N THR A 24 24.75 -44.27 11.21
CA THR A 24 23.41 -44.09 10.66
C THR A 24 23.50 -43.09 9.51
N PHE A 25 23.34 -43.57 8.28
CA PHE A 25 23.00 -42.71 7.14
C PHE A 25 21.62 -42.09 7.39
N PRO A 26 21.42 -40.78 7.17
CA PRO A 26 20.07 -40.24 7.07
C PRO A 26 19.42 -40.83 5.80
N THR A 27 18.26 -41.46 5.98
CA THR A 27 17.41 -41.92 4.89
C THR A 27 16.87 -40.70 4.14
N GLY A 28 17.48 -40.37 3.00
CA GLY A 28 16.95 -39.37 2.08
C GLY A 28 15.62 -39.84 1.49
N GLN A 29 14.57 -39.04 1.65
CA GLN A 29 13.33 -39.24 0.91
C GLN A 29 13.50 -38.63 -0.49
N ALA A 30 13.26 -39.46 -1.51
CA ALA A 30 13.39 -39.10 -2.92
C ALA A 30 12.14 -38.37 -3.44
N GLY A 31 12.34 -37.23 -4.13
CA GLY A 31 11.29 -36.40 -4.72
C GLY A 31 10.98 -36.79 -6.17
N ALA A 32 10.07 -36.06 -6.87
CA ALA A 32 10.17 -35.94 -8.33
C ALA A 32 9.30 -34.89 -9.10
N ILE A 33 9.49 -34.42 -10.36
CA ILE A 33 10.41 -34.70 -11.50
C ILE A 33 11.14 -36.00 -11.35
N SER A 34 10.82 -37.05 -12.10
CA SER A 34 11.32 -38.41 -11.85
C SER A 34 12.77 -38.42 -11.31
N GLY A 35 13.06 -39.02 -10.15
CA GLY A 35 14.39 -39.04 -9.51
C GLY A 35 15.05 -37.68 -9.15
N GLY A 36 14.38 -36.56 -9.41
CA GLY A 36 14.80 -35.19 -9.14
C GLY A 36 14.58 -34.78 -7.69
N GLN A 37 15.28 -33.72 -7.28
CA GLN A 37 15.27 -33.24 -5.90
C GLN A 37 14.09 -32.28 -5.69
N PRO A 38 13.46 -32.28 -4.50
CA PRO A 38 12.52 -31.22 -4.12
C PRO A 38 13.20 -29.85 -4.26
N VAL A 39 12.51 -28.89 -4.85
CA VAL A 39 13.00 -27.51 -4.90
C VAL A 39 13.09 -26.98 -3.47
N PRO A 40 14.25 -26.49 -3.02
CA PRO A 40 14.39 -25.92 -1.68
C PRO A 40 13.41 -24.77 -1.46
N SER A 41 12.92 -24.61 -0.23
CA SER A 41 12.09 -23.48 0.15
C SER A 41 12.77 -22.15 -0.22
N ASN A 42 12.01 -21.23 -0.83
CA ASN A 42 12.47 -19.93 -1.36
C ASN A 42 13.40 -19.98 -2.59
N SER A 43 13.58 -21.14 -3.22
CA SER A 43 14.30 -21.27 -4.49
C SER A 43 13.31 -21.38 -5.67
N HIS A 44 13.71 -20.89 -6.85
CA HIS A 44 12.91 -20.96 -8.09
C HIS A 44 11.44 -20.55 -7.94
N THR A 45 11.19 -19.54 -7.12
CA THR A 45 9.85 -19.08 -6.70
C THR A 45 8.98 -18.56 -7.85
N PHE A 46 9.60 -18.29 -9.01
CA PHE A 46 8.92 -18.00 -10.27
C PHE A 46 8.18 -19.21 -10.87
N THR A 47 8.46 -20.44 -10.42
CA THR A 47 7.75 -21.65 -10.87
C THR A 47 6.33 -21.64 -10.34
N ALA A 48 5.35 -21.76 -11.24
CA ALA A 48 3.94 -21.71 -10.94
C ALA A 48 3.29 -23.10 -11.00
N ARG A 49 2.32 -23.34 -10.12
CA ARG A 49 1.37 -24.46 -10.18
C ARG A 49 0.04 -23.97 -10.75
N LEU A 50 -0.45 -24.57 -11.83
CA LEU A 50 -1.79 -24.28 -12.38
C LEU A 50 -2.76 -25.44 -12.13
N GLN A 51 -3.82 -25.16 -11.38
CA GLN A 51 -4.95 -26.07 -11.18
C GLN A 51 -6.10 -25.66 -12.11
N ILE A 52 -6.42 -26.49 -13.09
CA ILE A 52 -7.41 -26.22 -14.14
C ILE A 52 -8.64 -27.11 -13.89
N GLY A 53 -9.71 -26.49 -13.41
CA GLY A 53 -10.87 -27.20 -12.87
C GLY A 53 -10.48 -28.17 -11.75
N SER A 54 -11.29 -29.22 -11.56
CA SER A 54 -11.00 -30.32 -10.63
C SER A 54 -10.16 -31.43 -11.25
N VAL A 55 -9.82 -31.34 -12.54
CA VAL A 55 -9.40 -32.50 -13.35
C VAL A 55 -7.97 -32.44 -13.88
N ARG A 56 -7.34 -31.25 -13.93
CA ARG A 56 -6.03 -31.11 -14.59
C ARG A 56 -5.08 -30.21 -13.81
N ALA A 57 -3.83 -30.66 -13.83
CA ALA A 57 -2.69 -30.02 -13.21
C ALA A 57 -1.63 -29.70 -14.28
N CYS A 58 -1.13 -28.47 -14.27
CA CYS A 58 0.03 -28.05 -15.06
C CYS A 58 1.01 -27.25 -14.21
N SER A 59 2.16 -26.96 -14.82
CA SER A 59 3.18 -26.04 -14.31
C SER A 59 3.26 -24.77 -15.17
N GLY A 60 3.97 -23.77 -14.70
CA GLY A 60 4.09 -22.46 -15.33
C GLY A 60 5.33 -21.71 -14.87
N VAL A 61 5.60 -20.56 -15.47
CA VAL A 61 6.63 -19.62 -15.02
C VAL A 61 6.11 -18.19 -15.03
N LEU A 62 6.31 -17.46 -13.93
CA LEU A 62 6.02 -16.04 -13.85
C LEU A 62 6.98 -15.27 -14.77
N VAL A 63 6.45 -14.51 -15.74
CA VAL A 63 7.25 -13.71 -16.69
C VAL A 63 7.08 -12.21 -16.49
N THR A 64 5.97 -11.80 -15.86
CA THR A 64 5.76 -10.47 -15.27
C THR A 64 4.98 -10.65 -13.97
N PRO A 65 4.90 -9.65 -13.05
CA PRO A 65 4.28 -9.84 -11.74
C PRO A 65 2.86 -10.42 -11.73
N ASN A 66 2.10 -10.31 -12.82
CA ASN A 66 0.74 -10.84 -12.93
C ASN A 66 0.53 -11.81 -14.10
N TRP A 67 1.57 -12.21 -14.81
CA TRP A 67 1.44 -13.11 -15.95
C TRP A 67 2.32 -14.33 -15.80
N VAL A 68 1.68 -15.49 -15.88
CA VAL A 68 2.34 -16.79 -15.94
C VAL A 68 2.36 -17.26 -17.40
N LEU A 69 3.55 -17.55 -17.92
CA LEU A 69 3.72 -18.25 -19.18
C LEU A 69 3.59 -19.76 -18.93
N THR A 70 2.82 -20.45 -19.77
CA THR A 70 2.60 -21.90 -19.70
C THR A 70 2.23 -22.45 -21.09
N ALA A 71 1.94 -23.74 -21.20
CA ALA A 71 1.60 -24.40 -22.47
C ALA A 71 0.11 -24.26 -22.83
N LYS A 72 -0.26 -24.08 -24.11
CA LYS A 72 -1.68 -24.04 -24.54
C LYS A 72 -2.36 -25.39 -24.29
N SER A 73 -1.60 -26.47 -24.47
CA SER A 73 -2.02 -27.85 -24.21
C SER A 73 -2.58 -28.08 -22.80
N CYS A 74 -2.21 -27.24 -21.82
CA CYS A 74 -2.81 -27.27 -20.49
C CYS A 74 -4.31 -26.97 -20.50
N PHE A 75 -4.76 -26.05 -21.36
CA PHE A 75 -6.13 -25.56 -21.39
C PHE A 75 -6.98 -26.22 -22.48
N THR A 76 -6.36 -26.87 -23.45
CA THR A 76 -7.07 -27.63 -24.49
C THR A 76 -7.19 -29.09 -24.07
N GLY A 77 -8.41 -29.55 -23.76
CA GLY A 77 -8.73 -30.99 -23.80
C GLY A 77 -8.81 -31.46 -25.26
N GLY A 78 -8.71 -32.77 -25.52
CA GLY A 78 -8.62 -33.36 -26.87
C GLY A 78 -9.67 -32.89 -27.90
N ASP A 79 -10.79 -32.31 -27.45
CA ASP A 79 -11.88 -31.82 -28.31
C ASP A 79 -12.06 -30.28 -28.35
N GLN A 80 -11.22 -29.50 -27.65
CA GLN A 80 -11.36 -28.03 -27.62
C GLN A 80 -10.58 -27.36 -28.76
N LYS A 81 -11.33 -26.96 -29.81
CA LYS A 81 -10.88 -26.08 -30.90
C LYS A 81 -10.42 -24.73 -30.34
N ARG A 82 -9.12 -24.42 -30.51
CA ARG A 82 -8.43 -23.11 -30.39
C ARG A 82 -8.85 -22.21 -29.21
N LEU A 83 -7.94 -21.96 -28.28
CA LEU A 83 -8.09 -20.90 -27.28
C LEU A 83 -8.36 -19.55 -27.97
N ARG A 84 -9.37 -18.82 -27.48
CA ARG A 84 -9.64 -17.45 -27.92
C ARG A 84 -8.64 -16.51 -27.27
N ALA A 85 -8.09 -15.58 -28.03
CA ALA A 85 -7.25 -14.52 -27.49
C ALA A 85 -8.08 -13.60 -26.58
N GLN A 86 -7.47 -13.15 -25.47
CA GLN A 86 -8.05 -12.19 -24.53
C GLN A 86 -9.39 -12.67 -23.94
N ALA A 87 -9.46 -13.94 -23.57
CA ALA A 87 -10.65 -14.55 -23.01
C ALA A 87 -10.32 -15.27 -21.69
N PRO A 88 -11.28 -15.38 -20.76
CA PRO A 88 -11.10 -16.21 -19.57
C PRO A 88 -10.79 -17.67 -19.91
N PRO A 89 -10.12 -18.42 -19.00
CA PRO A 89 -9.86 -19.82 -19.23
C PRO A 89 -11.18 -20.62 -19.38
N PRO A 90 -11.23 -21.66 -20.23
CA PRO A 90 -12.44 -22.46 -20.44
C PRO A 90 -12.98 -23.14 -19.18
N MET A 91 -12.12 -23.38 -18.20
CA MET A 91 -12.46 -23.90 -16.88
C MET A 91 -11.87 -22.99 -15.80
N PRO A 92 -12.54 -22.87 -14.63
CA PRO A 92 -11.98 -22.14 -13.48
C PRO A 92 -10.55 -22.61 -13.21
N THR A 93 -9.61 -21.68 -13.28
CA THR A 93 -8.19 -22.00 -13.15
C THR A 93 -7.61 -21.19 -11.99
N THR A 94 -6.83 -21.83 -11.14
CA THR A 94 -6.05 -21.18 -10.08
C THR A 94 -4.57 -21.38 -10.34
N ALA A 95 -3.79 -20.31 -10.24
CA ALA A 95 -2.34 -20.35 -10.27
C ALA A 95 -1.79 -20.09 -8.86
N THR A 96 -0.73 -20.82 -8.50
CA THR A 96 0.04 -20.61 -7.27
C THR A 96 1.49 -20.35 -7.64
N VAL A 97 2.06 -19.23 -7.18
CA VAL A 97 3.42 -18.76 -7.47
C VAL A 97 4.09 -18.31 -6.17
N GLY A 98 5.41 -18.21 -6.11
CA GLY A 98 6.11 -17.65 -4.95
C GLY A 98 6.40 -18.65 -3.83
N ARG A 99 6.03 -19.91 -4.00
CA ARG A 99 6.37 -21.01 -3.09
C ARG A 99 6.63 -22.28 -3.89
N ALA A 100 7.54 -23.12 -3.40
CA ALA A 100 7.83 -24.44 -3.96
C ALA A 100 6.98 -25.55 -3.33
N ASP A 101 6.63 -25.43 -2.04
CA ASP A 101 5.78 -26.37 -1.31
C ASP A 101 4.38 -25.77 -1.13
N LEU A 102 3.38 -26.39 -1.74
CA LEU A 102 2.00 -25.94 -1.77
C LEU A 102 1.30 -26.05 -0.41
N THR A 103 1.85 -26.83 0.53
CA THR A 103 1.33 -26.96 1.91
C THR A 103 1.67 -25.74 2.77
N GLN A 104 2.67 -24.97 2.39
CA GLN A 104 3.11 -23.79 3.12
C GLN A 104 2.20 -22.57 2.89
N SER A 105 2.10 -21.73 3.91
CA SER A 105 1.48 -20.41 3.80
C SER A 105 2.55 -19.38 3.40
N GLY A 106 2.40 -18.79 2.22
CA GLY A 106 3.40 -17.91 1.58
C GLY A 106 3.20 -17.87 0.06
N GLY A 107 3.76 -16.89 -0.63
CA GLY A 107 3.51 -16.72 -2.07
C GLY A 107 2.05 -16.36 -2.42
N HIS A 108 1.71 -16.47 -3.70
CA HIS A 108 0.48 -15.92 -4.29
C HIS A 108 -0.37 -17.01 -4.90
N ARG A 109 -1.60 -17.17 -4.40
CA ARG A 109 -2.61 -18.06 -4.99
C ARG A 109 -3.73 -17.21 -5.56
N ALA A 110 -3.87 -17.16 -6.88
CA ALA A 110 -4.81 -16.30 -7.58
C ALA A 110 -5.60 -17.06 -8.66
N GLY A 111 -6.82 -16.60 -8.94
CA GLY A 111 -7.56 -17.08 -10.11
C GLY A 111 -6.87 -16.63 -11.41
N VAL A 112 -7.02 -17.38 -12.49
CA VAL A 112 -6.61 -16.93 -13.82
C VAL A 112 -7.81 -16.29 -14.52
N VAL A 113 -7.67 -15.03 -14.94
CA VAL A 113 -8.76 -14.21 -15.48
C VAL A 113 -8.73 -14.06 -16.99
N GLU A 114 -7.56 -14.20 -17.60
CA GLU A 114 -7.38 -14.04 -19.04
C GLU A 114 -6.29 -14.97 -19.57
N LEU A 115 -6.51 -15.46 -20.80
CA LEU A 115 -5.53 -16.19 -21.59
C LEU A 115 -5.19 -15.42 -22.88
N VAL A 116 -3.89 -15.28 -23.15
CA VAL A 116 -3.37 -14.75 -24.43
C VAL A 116 -2.51 -15.83 -25.09
N PRO A 117 -3.10 -16.64 -26.00
CA PRO A 117 -2.37 -17.69 -26.69
C PRO A 117 -1.37 -17.09 -27.69
N HIS A 118 -0.14 -17.61 -27.69
CA HIS A 118 0.82 -17.29 -28.74
C HIS A 118 0.30 -17.85 -30.08
N PRO A 119 0.39 -17.09 -31.19
CA PRO A 119 -0.11 -17.53 -32.49
C PRO A 119 0.52 -18.86 -32.95
N ASP A 120 1.85 -18.94 -32.91
CA ASP A 120 2.58 -20.01 -33.61
C ASP A 120 3.34 -21.02 -32.71
N ARG A 121 3.29 -20.86 -31.38
CA ARG A 121 4.02 -21.72 -30.42
C ARG A 121 3.03 -22.31 -29.44
N ASP A 122 3.29 -23.48 -28.84
CA ASP A 122 2.46 -24.04 -27.75
C ASP A 122 2.66 -23.26 -26.43
N LEU A 123 2.34 -21.97 -26.46
CA LEU A 123 2.49 -21.05 -25.35
C LEU A 123 1.23 -20.22 -25.16
N VAL A 124 0.91 -19.92 -23.92
CA VAL A 124 -0.16 -19.01 -23.51
C VAL A 124 0.30 -18.23 -22.30
N LEU A 125 0.01 -16.94 -22.30
CA LEU A 125 0.10 -16.11 -21.11
C LEU A 125 -1.21 -16.22 -20.35
N ALA A 126 -1.13 -16.52 -19.06
CA ALA A 126 -2.25 -16.62 -18.15
C ALA A 126 -2.15 -15.49 -17.12
N GLU A 127 -3.12 -14.57 -17.13
CA GLU A 127 -3.14 -13.46 -16.18
C GLU A 127 -3.73 -13.90 -14.84
N LEU A 128 -3.06 -13.51 -13.77
CA LEU A 128 -3.48 -13.66 -12.39
C LEU A 128 -4.48 -12.54 -11.99
N ASP A 129 -5.55 -12.88 -11.25
CA ASP A 129 -6.33 -11.91 -10.46
C ASP A 129 -5.52 -11.47 -9.23
N GLY A 130 -4.46 -10.72 -9.45
CA GLY A 130 -3.46 -10.41 -8.43
C GLY A 130 -2.06 -10.24 -9.00
N TRP A 131 -1.14 -9.71 -8.20
CA TRP A 131 0.28 -9.60 -8.55
C TRP A 131 1.14 -10.35 -7.54
N ALA A 132 2.00 -11.24 -8.04
CA ALA A 132 3.11 -11.84 -7.33
C ALA A 132 4.31 -10.87 -7.26
N HIS A 133 4.10 -9.72 -6.62
CA HIS A 133 5.00 -8.57 -6.61
C HIS A 133 6.37 -8.81 -5.94
N ASP A 134 6.43 -9.73 -4.99
CA ASP A 134 7.65 -10.15 -4.27
C ASP A 134 8.38 -11.31 -4.97
N VAL A 135 7.83 -11.84 -6.07
CA VAL A 135 8.45 -12.88 -6.88
C VAL A 135 9.11 -12.24 -8.09
N ARG A 136 10.43 -12.38 -8.20
CA ARG A 136 11.20 -11.86 -9.34
C ARG A 136 11.11 -12.82 -10.53
N PRO A 137 10.52 -12.42 -11.68
CA PRO A 137 10.55 -13.22 -12.90
C PRO A 137 11.99 -13.38 -13.41
N PRO A 138 12.36 -14.56 -13.94
CA PRO A 138 13.62 -14.70 -14.66
C PRO A 138 13.56 -13.91 -15.98
N PRO A 139 14.64 -13.25 -16.40
CA PRO A 139 14.72 -12.69 -17.75
C PRO A 139 14.52 -13.79 -18.80
N ILE A 140 13.88 -13.43 -19.91
CA ILE A 140 13.70 -14.32 -21.08
C ILE A 140 14.99 -14.30 -21.89
N ALA A 141 15.51 -15.50 -22.22
CA ALA A 141 16.71 -15.64 -23.04
C ALA A 141 16.55 -14.95 -24.39
N THR A 142 17.63 -14.34 -24.87
CA THR A 142 17.67 -13.68 -26.18
C THR A 142 18.16 -14.58 -27.31
N ALA A 143 18.77 -15.72 -26.96
CA ALA A 143 19.31 -16.71 -27.87
C ALA A 143 18.95 -18.14 -27.44
N PRO A 144 18.86 -19.09 -28.36
CA PRO A 144 18.69 -20.51 -28.02
C PRO A 144 19.88 -21.05 -27.22
N PRO A 145 19.71 -22.19 -26.52
CA PRO A 145 20.82 -22.87 -25.88
C PRO A 145 21.70 -23.59 -26.91
N GLU A 146 22.99 -23.72 -26.61
CA GLU A 146 23.91 -24.49 -27.45
C GLU A 146 23.67 -26.01 -27.27
N PRO A 147 23.88 -26.83 -28.30
CA PRO A 147 23.82 -28.28 -28.14
C PRO A 147 24.84 -28.77 -27.09
N GLY A 148 24.40 -29.60 -26.15
CA GLY A 148 25.19 -30.06 -25.03
C GLY A 148 25.12 -29.17 -23.78
N GLU A 149 24.44 -28.03 -23.85
CA GLU A 149 24.28 -27.14 -22.70
C GLU A 149 23.38 -27.76 -21.62
N THR A 150 23.82 -27.70 -20.36
CA THR A 150 23.00 -28.12 -19.21
C THR A 150 21.99 -27.05 -18.83
N LEU A 151 20.71 -27.43 -18.83
CA LEU A 151 19.60 -26.60 -18.37
C LEU A 151 19.01 -27.19 -17.09
N ARG A 152 18.53 -26.33 -16.20
CA ARG A 152 17.71 -26.74 -15.06
C ARG A 152 16.24 -26.67 -15.45
N VAL A 153 15.47 -27.65 -14.97
CA VAL A 153 14.02 -27.71 -15.15
C VAL A 153 13.32 -27.76 -13.81
N THR A 154 12.14 -27.16 -13.70
CA THR A 154 11.30 -27.22 -12.50
C THR A 154 9.83 -27.46 -12.85
N GLY A 155 9.12 -28.17 -11.97
CA GLY A 155 7.70 -28.44 -12.19
C GLY A 155 7.02 -29.15 -11.03
N TYR A 156 5.70 -29.23 -11.12
CA TYR A 156 4.80 -29.90 -10.17
C TYR A 156 4.14 -31.14 -10.78
N GLY A 157 4.73 -31.68 -11.84
CA GLY A 157 4.26 -32.90 -12.49
C GLY A 157 4.48 -34.13 -11.63
N ARG A 158 3.89 -35.23 -12.09
CA ARG A 158 3.99 -36.52 -11.43
C ARG A 158 5.44 -36.96 -11.26
N THR A 159 5.66 -37.75 -10.23
CA THR A 159 6.96 -38.14 -9.73
C THR A 159 7.24 -39.61 -10.12
N THR A 160 8.33 -40.25 -9.65
CA THR A 160 8.50 -41.72 -9.74
C THR A 160 7.49 -42.48 -8.87
N THR A 161 6.96 -41.83 -7.83
CA THR A 161 6.20 -42.46 -6.73
C THR A 161 4.86 -41.80 -6.43
N GLN A 162 4.59 -40.59 -6.95
CA GLN A 162 3.43 -39.78 -6.62
C GLN A 162 2.81 -39.13 -7.87
N TRP A 163 1.49 -39.20 -8.01
CA TRP A 163 0.77 -38.65 -9.16
C TRP A 163 0.65 -37.12 -9.15
N ALA A 164 0.52 -36.51 -7.98
CA ALA A 164 0.36 -35.07 -7.80
C ALA A 164 1.14 -34.63 -6.56
N PRO A 165 2.42 -34.24 -6.69
CA PRO A 165 3.20 -33.74 -5.57
C PRO A 165 2.72 -32.35 -5.13
N ASP A 166 2.73 -32.12 -3.82
CA ASP A 166 2.52 -30.79 -3.25
C ASP A 166 3.78 -29.93 -3.34
N THR A 167 4.96 -30.52 -3.59
CA THR A 167 6.22 -29.80 -3.73
C THR A 167 6.68 -29.79 -5.17
N ALA A 168 7.18 -28.66 -5.67
CA ALA A 168 7.87 -28.57 -6.94
C ALA A 168 9.20 -29.33 -6.87
N HIS A 169 9.61 -29.90 -7.98
CA HIS A 169 10.86 -30.64 -8.08
C HIS A 169 11.73 -30.12 -9.20
N THR A 170 13.02 -30.44 -9.13
CA THR A 170 14.02 -29.99 -10.09
C THR A 170 14.96 -31.12 -10.49
N THR A 171 15.38 -31.10 -11.75
CA THR A 171 16.52 -31.87 -12.27
C THR A 171 17.26 -31.05 -13.33
N THR A 172 18.35 -31.61 -13.86
CA THR A 172 19.04 -31.06 -15.02
C THR A 172 18.81 -31.89 -16.27
N VAL A 173 18.82 -31.23 -17.40
CA VAL A 173 18.69 -31.83 -18.73
C VAL A 173 19.75 -31.24 -19.66
N THR A 174 20.25 -32.06 -20.57
CA THR A 174 21.14 -31.64 -21.65
C THR A 174 20.32 -31.20 -22.86
N ALA A 175 20.57 -29.98 -23.34
CA ALA A 175 19.97 -29.43 -24.55
C ALA A 175 20.51 -30.11 -25.82
N GLY A 176 19.60 -30.52 -26.70
CA GLY A 176 19.94 -30.91 -28.07
C GLY A 176 20.03 -29.70 -29.00
N ALA A 177 20.11 -29.96 -30.31
CA ALA A 177 20.02 -28.90 -31.30
C ALA A 177 18.60 -28.29 -31.32
N ALA A 178 18.53 -26.96 -31.24
CA ALA A 178 17.28 -26.22 -31.41
C ALA A 178 16.75 -26.36 -32.86
N THR A 179 15.47 -26.68 -33.02
CA THR A 179 14.83 -26.86 -34.33
C THR A 179 13.54 -26.04 -34.41
N GLY A 180 13.50 -25.03 -35.28
CA GLY A 180 12.35 -24.13 -35.39
C GLY A 180 11.99 -23.51 -34.04
N THR A 181 10.76 -23.74 -33.56
CA THR A 181 10.25 -23.21 -32.27
C THR A 181 10.46 -24.15 -31.08
N THR A 182 11.09 -25.32 -31.28
CA THR A 182 11.24 -26.35 -30.25
C THR A 182 12.70 -26.68 -29.98
N LEU A 183 12.92 -27.32 -28.84
CA LEU A 183 14.22 -27.81 -28.37
C LEU A 183 14.03 -29.23 -27.82
N ALA A 184 14.83 -30.18 -28.30
CA ALA A 184 14.89 -31.50 -27.69
C ALA A 184 15.79 -31.45 -26.46
N VAL A 185 15.41 -32.11 -25.38
CA VAL A 185 16.22 -32.24 -24.17
C VAL A 185 16.29 -33.68 -23.71
N THR A 186 17.43 -34.06 -23.15
CA THR A 186 17.66 -35.39 -22.58
C THR A 186 18.01 -35.26 -21.09
N PRO A 187 17.36 -36.00 -20.19
CA PRO A 187 17.70 -35.97 -18.77
C PRO A 187 19.13 -36.45 -18.50
N ASP A 188 19.83 -35.80 -17.57
CA ASP A 188 21.25 -36.10 -17.29
C ASP A 188 21.44 -37.33 -16.38
N GLY A 189 20.38 -37.80 -15.73
CA GLY A 189 20.41 -38.94 -14.80
C GLY A 189 19.40 -40.04 -15.14
N ASP A 190 19.76 -41.29 -14.86
CA ASP A 190 18.89 -42.45 -15.03
C ASP A 190 17.65 -42.37 -14.15
N GLY A 191 16.48 -42.63 -14.75
CA GLY A 191 15.21 -42.48 -14.05
C GLY A 191 14.87 -41.03 -13.71
N THR A 192 15.51 -40.05 -14.36
CA THR A 192 15.10 -38.64 -14.29
C THR A 192 14.42 -38.15 -15.55
N GLY A 193 13.46 -37.23 -15.41
CA GLY A 193 12.71 -36.75 -16.55
C GLY A 193 11.51 -35.87 -16.22
N ILE A 194 11.16 -35.06 -17.21
CA ILE A 194 9.92 -34.26 -17.24
C ILE A 194 8.75 -35.22 -17.37
N CYS A 195 7.67 -35.03 -16.65
CA CYS A 195 6.55 -35.95 -16.58
C CYS A 195 5.20 -35.26 -16.86
N LYS A 196 4.12 -36.06 -17.00
CA LYS A 196 2.76 -35.50 -17.06
C LYS A 196 2.50 -34.57 -15.86
N GLY A 197 1.98 -33.37 -16.13
CA GLY A 197 1.76 -32.32 -15.13
C GLY A 197 2.90 -31.29 -15.04
N ASP A 198 4.09 -31.60 -15.58
CA ASP A 198 5.17 -30.61 -15.73
C ASP A 198 4.95 -29.71 -16.94
N ALA A 199 4.04 -30.07 -17.85
CA ALA A 199 3.68 -29.24 -19.01
C ALA A 199 3.47 -27.78 -18.60
N GLY A 200 4.12 -26.87 -19.31
CA GLY A 200 4.15 -25.45 -19.03
C GLY A 200 5.20 -24.97 -18.02
N GLY A 201 5.92 -25.86 -17.32
CA GLY A 201 7.01 -25.50 -16.40
C GLY A 201 8.25 -24.95 -17.12
N PRO A 202 9.15 -24.25 -16.42
CA PRO A 202 10.31 -23.61 -17.05
C PRO A 202 11.51 -24.55 -17.19
N ALA A 203 12.19 -24.43 -18.33
CA ALA A 203 13.59 -24.80 -18.52
C ALA A 203 14.44 -23.52 -18.58
N PHE A 204 15.47 -23.42 -17.74
CA PHE A 204 16.27 -22.22 -17.59
C PHE A 204 17.75 -22.54 -17.44
N ARG A 205 18.56 -21.58 -17.87
CA ARG A 205 19.99 -21.57 -17.61
C ARG A 205 20.23 -20.96 -16.24
N GLU A 206 21.17 -21.52 -15.49
CA GLU A 206 21.56 -20.99 -14.19
C GLU A 206 23.03 -20.57 -14.23
N ARG A 207 23.31 -19.31 -13.91
CA ARG A 207 24.67 -18.74 -13.81
C ARG A 207 24.75 -17.91 -12.55
N ASP A 208 25.72 -18.19 -11.68
CA ASP A 208 25.92 -17.47 -10.41
C ASP A 208 24.65 -17.37 -9.53
N GLY A 209 23.80 -18.41 -9.57
CA GLY A 209 22.52 -18.46 -8.85
C GLY A 209 21.39 -17.61 -9.47
N ALA A 210 21.61 -16.99 -10.62
CA ALA A 210 20.59 -16.30 -11.40
C ALA A 210 20.03 -17.21 -12.51
N ALA A 211 18.70 -17.27 -12.61
CA ALA A 211 18.01 -18.01 -13.65
C ALA A 211 17.71 -17.12 -14.87
N GLU A 212 17.88 -17.66 -16.08
CA GLU A 212 17.47 -17.08 -17.36
C GLU A 212 16.57 -18.09 -18.08
N LEU A 213 15.31 -17.71 -18.38
CA LEU A 213 14.33 -18.61 -18.97
C LEU A 213 14.66 -18.92 -20.43
N VAL A 214 14.85 -20.20 -20.76
CA VAL A 214 15.27 -20.67 -22.08
C VAL A 214 14.11 -21.32 -22.84
N ALA A 215 13.29 -22.11 -22.17
CA ALA A 215 12.17 -22.81 -22.77
C ALA A 215 11.07 -23.16 -21.76
N VAL A 216 9.96 -23.69 -22.26
CA VAL A 216 8.79 -24.14 -21.48
C VAL A 216 8.43 -25.58 -21.86
N HIS A 217 8.15 -26.41 -20.86
CA HIS A 217 7.86 -27.84 -21.02
C HIS A 217 6.66 -28.06 -21.93
N HIS A 218 6.86 -28.84 -23.00
CA HIS A 218 5.84 -29.09 -24.01
C HIS A 218 5.39 -30.55 -24.02
N ALA A 219 6.29 -31.48 -24.29
CA ALA A 219 5.99 -32.92 -24.37
C ALA A 219 7.11 -33.75 -23.75
N SER A 220 6.79 -34.94 -23.25
CA SER A 220 7.77 -35.84 -22.63
C SER A 220 7.52 -37.30 -23.00
N GLY A 221 8.61 -38.04 -23.19
CA GLY A 221 8.64 -39.50 -23.42
C GLY A 221 8.27 -40.35 -22.19
N GLN A 222 8.12 -39.73 -21.01
CA GLN A 222 7.63 -40.32 -19.75
C GLN A 222 8.52 -41.38 -19.09
N ARG A 223 9.72 -41.70 -19.60
CA ARG A 223 10.56 -42.71 -18.95
C ARG A 223 10.97 -42.26 -17.56
N GLY A 224 10.84 -43.17 -16.58
CA GLY A 224 11.07 -42.89 -15.16
C GLY A 224 9.82 -42.41 -14.41
N CYS A 225 8.84 -41.81 -15.08
CA CYS A 225 7.64 -41.35 -14.39
C CYS A 225 6.81 -42.52 -13.84
N LEU A 226 6.07 -42.29 -12.75
CA LEU A 226 5.13 -43.25 -12.19
C LEU A 226 4.16 -43.77 -13.26
N ASP A 227 3.94 -45.08 -13.30
CA ASP A 227 3.08 -45.78 -14.26
C ASP A 227 3.44 -45.51 -15.74
N ALA A 228 4.71 -45.24 -16.04
CA ALA A 228 5.19 -45.19 -17.41
C ALA A 228 5.24 -46.60 -18.01
N GLY A 229 4.72 -46.75 -19.24
CA GLY A 229 4.79 -48.02 -19.97
C GLY A 229 6.23 -48.37 -20.36
N GLU A 230 6.49 -49.66 -20.60
CA GLU A 230 7.82 -50.20 -20.94
C GLU A 230 8.45 -49.53 -22.18
N ASN A 231 7.62 -49.01 -23.10
CA ASN A 231 8.05 -48.32 -24.31
C ASN A 231 8.33 -46.82 -24.12
N ALA A 232 8.31 -46.32 -22.89
CA ALA A 232 8.59 -44.91 -22.59
C ALA A 232 10.01 -44.50 -22.99
N THR A 233 10.18 -43.27 -23.46
CA THR A 233 11.46 -42.70 -23.91
C THR A 233 11.98 -41.64 -22.94
N ALA A 234 13.30 -41.49 -22.83
CA ALA A 234 13.93 -40.55 -21.88
C ALA A 234 13.77 -39.08 -22.30
N GLY A 235 13.71 -38.80 -23.61
CA GLY A 235 13.72 -37.43 -24.13
C GLY A 235 12.42 -36.67 -23.87
N ALA A 236 12.55 -35.34 -23.84
CA ALA A 236 11.44 -34.41 -23.82
C ALA A 236 11.61 -33.35 -24.92
N THR A 237 10.51 -32.69 -25.26
CA THR A 237 10.47 -31.55 -26.17
C THR A 237 10.03 -30.34 -25.38
N GLU A 238 10.76 -29.25 -25.56
CA GLU A 238 10.54 -27.95 -24.97
C GLU A 238 10.12 -26.95 -26.04
N THR A 239 9.30 -25.97 -25.69
CA THR A 239 8.99 -24.82 -26.54
C THR A 239 9.92 -23.66 -26.21
N ARG A 240 10.70 -23.23 -27.18
CA ARG A 240 11.68 -22.13 -27.02
C ARG A 240 11.00 -20.82 -26.67
N VAL A 241 11.64 -20.02 -25.81
CA VAL A 241 11.16 -18.65 -25.49
C VAL A 241 12.04 -17.54 -26.03
N ASP A 242 13.17 -17.86 -26.68
CA ASP A 242 13.98 -16.84 -27.32
C ASP A 242 13.20 -16.10 -28.41
N GLY A 243 13.41 -14.78 -28.46
CA GLY A 243 12.68 -13.84 -29.30
C GLY A 243 11.27 -13.48 -28.81
N LEU A 244 10.79 -13.99 -27.67
CA LEU A 244 9.42 -13.72 -27.19
C LEU A 244 9.28 -12.48 -26.32
N ALA A 245 10.38 -11.83 -25.91
CA ALA A 245 10.32 -10.65 -25.05
C ALA A 245 9.41 -9.55 -25.60
N GLY A 246 9.44 -9.28 -26.91
CA GLY A 246 8.56 -8.30 -27.56
C GLY A 246 7.08 -8.70 -27.54
N TRP A 247 6.78 -9.99 -27.77
CA TRP A 247 5.42 -10.50 -27.66
C TRP A 247 4.90 -10.42 -26.22
N VAL A 248 5.68 -10.90 -25.23
CA VAL A 248 5.32 -10.83 -23.82
C VAL A 248 5.08 -9.38 -23.41
N ALA A 249 5.99 -8.47 -23.76
CA ALA A 249 5.78 -7.04 -23.50
C ALA A 249 4.46 -6.55 -24.13
N SER A 250 4.22 -6.79 -25.42
CA SER A 250 2.99 -6.34 -26.10
C SER A 250 1.70 -6.97 -25.57
N ALA A 251 1.74 -8.24 -25.16
CA ALA A 251 0.58 -9.01 -24.72
C ALA A 251 0.24 -8.74 -23.25
N THR A 252 1.25 -8.41 -22.44
CA THR A 252 1.09 -8.04 -21.03
C THR A 252 0.97 -6.54 -20.83
N ASP A 253 1.17 -5.75 -21.89
CA ASP A 253 0.99 -4.31 -21.90
C ASP A 253 -0.49 -3.95 -21.73
N ARG A 254 -0.90 -3.78 -20.47
CA ARG A 254 -2.22 -3.26 -20.09
C ARG A 254 -2.30 -1.74 -20.15
N THR A 255 -1.59 -1.10 -21.08
CA THR A 255 -1.78 0.32 -21.44
C THR A 255 -3.22 0.69 -21.81
N ARG A 256 -4.23 -0.21 -21.84
CA ARG A 256 -5.61 0.19 -22.15
C ARG A 256 -6.62 -0.62 -21.33
N VAL A 257 -7.09 -0.05 -20.21
CA VAL A 257 -8.31 -0.54 -19.52
C VAL A 257 -9.48 0.32 -19.98
N ASN A 258 -10.47 -0.27 -20.68
CA ASN A 258 -11.66 0.44 -21.15
C ASN A 258 -12.74 0.50 -20.04
N ALA A 259 -13.21 1.69 -19.70
CA ALA A 259 -14.26 1.94 -18.72
C ALA A 259 -15.60 1.27 -19.11
N ALA A 260 -15.88 1.12 -20.41
CA ALA A 260 -17.11 0.49 -20.90
C ALA A 260 -17.10 -1.05 -20.79
N ASP A 261 -15.92 -1.67 -20.70
CA ASP A 261 -15.74 -3.12 -20.51
C ASP A 261 -15.78 -3.52 -19.03
N ASP A 262 -15.74 -2.55 -18.11
CA ASP A 262 -15.93 -2.75 -16.67
C ASP A 262 -17.43 -2.86 -16.31
N ARG A 263 -18.08 -3.91 -16.82
CA ARG A 263 -19.49 -4.22 -16.54
C ARG A 263 -19.70 -4.95 -15.20
N ARG A 264 -18.72 -4.94 -14.28
CA ARG A 264 -18.79 -5.70 -13.02
C ARG A 264 -18.49 -4.85 -11.79
N TRP A 265 -19.26 -3.78 -11.63
CA TRP A 265 -19.30 -2.94 -10.43
C TRP A 265 -19.69 -3.68 -9.13
N ASN A 266 -20.14 -4.94 -9.23
CA ASN A 266 -20.37 -5.81 -8.07
C ASN A 266 -19.57 -7.13 -8.09
N ALA A 267 -18.73 -7.39 -9.11
CA ALA A 267 -18.09 -8.72 -9.27
C ALA A 267 -16.75 -8.71 -10.04
N GLY A 268 -15.81 -7.86 -9.61
CA GLY A 268 -14.35 -8.12 -9.60
C GLY A 268 -13.64 -8.66 -10.84
N VAL A 269 -13.65 -7.99 -12.00
CA VAL A 269 -12.82 -8.46 -13.15
C VAL A 269 -11.98 -7.39 -13.89
N ALA A 270 -12.09 -6.07 -13.66
CA ALA A 270 -11.14 -5.14 -14.29
C ALA A 270 -10.79 -3.94 -13.39
N ALA A 271 -9.57 -3.92 -12.88
CA ALA A 271 -8.96 -2.81 -12.15
C ALA A 271 -7.56 -2.59 -12.73
N TYR A 272 -7.01 -1.37 -12.68
CA TYR A 272 -5.58 -1.22 -12.91
C TYR A 272 -4.90 -1.84 -11.69
N PRO A 273 -4.24 -3.00 -11.83
CA PRO A 273 -3.76 -3.69 -10.67
C PRO A 273 -2.38 -3.13 -10.34
N CYS A 274 -2.34 -2.09 -9.51
CA CYS A 274 -1.24 -1.97 -8.59
C CYS A 274 -1.70 -2.61 -7.29
N TYR A 275 -0.93 -3.52 -6.70
CA TYR A 275 -1.32 -4.21 -5.48
C TYR A 275 -0.30 -3.95 -4.39
N ASP A 276 -0.81 -3.71 -3.18
CA ASP A 276 -0.07 -3.89 -1.94
C ASP A 276 -0.53 -5.17 -1.23
N ALA A 277 0.13 -5.51 -0.12
CA ALA A 277 -0.23 -6.64 0.73
C ALA A 277 -1.68 -6.60 1.26
N THR A 278 -2.35 -5.44 1.21
CA THR A 278 -3.73 -5.23 1.67
C THR A 278 -4.78 -5.28 0.54
N GLY A 279 -4.33 -5.52 -0.70
CA GLY A 279 -5.20 -5.66 -1.86
C GLY A 279 -5.74 -4.34 -2.42
N THR A 280 -5.03 -3.22 -2.22
CA THR A 280 -5.38 -1.92 -2.83
C THR A 280 -5.47 -2.04 -4.35
N ARG A 281 -6.42 -1.32 -4.99
CA ARG A 281 -6.61 -1.30 -6.45
C ARG A 281 -7.09 0.07 -6.94
N LEU A 282 -6.73 0.45 -8.17
CA LEU A 282 -7.38 1.55 -8.89
C LEU A 282 -8.63 1.04 -9.61
N ARG A 283 -9.76 1.69 -9.36
CA ARG A 283 -11.06 1.37 -9.99
C ARG A 283 -11.75 2.62 -10.46
N TRP A 284 -12.58 2.51 -11.48
CA TRP A 284 -13.58 3.54 -11.71
C TRP A 284 -14.45 3.67 -10.45
N THR A 285 -14.96 4.85 -10.17
CA THR A 285 -15.91 5.17 -9.08
C THR A 285 -17.33 5.36 -9.61
N ALA A 286 -18.36 5.19 -8.77
CA ALA A 286 -19.75 5.41 -9.18
C ALA A 286 -20.02 6.84 -9.69
N ALA A 287 -19.16 7.80 -9.34
CA ALA A 287 -19.17 9.17 -9.86
C ALA A 287 -18.55 9.31 -11.27
N GLY A 288 -18.07 8.20 -11.86
CA GLY A 288 -17.45 8.11 -13.18
C GLY A 288 -15.96 8.51 -13.23
N GLY A 289 -15.36 8.88 -12.11
CA GLY A 289 -13.92 9.17 -12.03
C GLY A 289 -13.08 7.96 -11.62
N LEU A 290 -11.75 8.07 -11.61
CA LEU A 290 -10.85 7.02 -11.09
C LEU A 290 -10.67 7.17 -9.57
N GLY A 291 -10.71 6.06 -8.83
CA GLY A 291 -10.57 6.00 -7.37
C GLY A 291 -9.72 4.84 -6.89
N VAL A 292 -9.31 4.92 -5.62
CA VAL A 292 -8.51 3.91 -4.93
C VAL A 292 -9.42 3.14 -3.98
N HIS A 293 -9.39 1.81 -4.08
CA HIS A 293 -10.21 0.91 -3.28
C HIS A 293 -9.32 -0.07 -2.53
N ASP A 294 -9.73 -0.51 -1.34
CA ASP A 294 -9.04 -1.57 -0.61
C ASP A 294 -9.41 -2.97 -1.11
N GLY A 295 -8.77 -4.01 -0.56
CA GLY A 295 -9.03 -5.41 -0.91
C GLY A 295 -10.45 -5.89 -0.65
N LEU A 296 -11.25 -5.16 0.13
CA LEU A 296 -12.67 -5.42 0.38
C LEU A 296 -13.58 -4.62 -0.58
N GLY A 297 -13.00 -3.86 -1.50
CA GLY A 297 -13.71 -3.02 -2.47
C GLY A 297 -14.19 -1.67 -1.93
N ARG A 298 -13.84 -1.30 -0.69
CA ARG A 298 -14.27 -0.03 -0.09
C ARG A 298 -13.45 1.12 -0.67
N GLU A 299 -14.13 2.17 -1.12
CA GLU A 299 -13.47 3.37 -1.64
C GLU A 299 -12.70 4.10 -0.53
N ARG A 300 -11.40 4.30 -0.74
CA ARG A 300 -10.50 5.07 0.13
C ARG A 300 -10.44 6.54 -0.27
N GLY A 301 -10.50 6.81 -1.57
CA GLY A 301 -10.61 8.16 -2.11
C GLY A 301 -10.57 8.19 -3.63
N MET A 302 -10.82 9.36 -4.20
CA MET A 302 -10.84 9.56 -5.65
C MET A 302 -9.51 10.11 -6.14
N THR A 303 -8.85 9.44 -7.10
CA THR A 303 -7.64 9.99 -7.73
C THR A 303 -7.95 10.93 -8.90
N SER A 304 -9.13 10.80 -9.54
CA SER A 304 -9.62 11.71 -10.57
C SER A 304 -11.15 11.70 -10.60
N ARG A 305 -11.79 12.86 -10.83
CA ARG A 305 -13.25 12.94 -11.11
C ARG A 305 -13.55 12.99 -12.61
N VAL A 306 -12.52 13.03 -13.45
CA VAL A 306 -12.69 13.15 -14.89
C VAL A 306 -13.04 11.78 -15.46
N GLN A 307 -14.21 11.71 -16.07
CA GLN A 307 -14.70 10.55 -16.80
C GLN A 307 -13.93 10.37 -18.10
N GLY A 308 -13.43 9.16 -18.34
CA GLY A 308 -12.84 8.76 -19.60
C GLY A 308 -13.23 7.34 -19.95
N ASP A 309 -12.97 6.98 -21.20
CA ASP A 309 -13.25 5.66 -21.72
C ASP A 309 -12.07 4.73 -21.49
N VAL A 310 -10.84 5.24 -21.35
CA VAL A 310 -9.64 4.40 -21.25
C VAL A 310 -8.67 4.92 -20.18
N LEU A 311 -8.18 4.04 -19.33
CA LEU A 311 -7.03 4.28 -18.44
C LEU A 311 -5.77 3.58 -19.01
N ARG A 312 -4.64 4.29 -19.02
CA ARG A 312 -3.36 3.85 -19.60
C ARG A 312 -2.17 4.25 -18.73
N PHE A 313 -1.36 3.30 -18.27
CA PHE A 313 0.02 3.63 -17.85
C PHE A 313 0.95 3.45 -19.05
N ARG A 314 1.41 4.55 -19.64
CA ARG A 314 2.23 4.57 -20.86
C ARG A 314 3.67 4.16 -20.57
N ALA A 315 4.35 3.66 -21.60
CA ALA A 315 5.78 3.31 -21.55
C ALA A 315 6.72 4.51 -21.27
N ASP A 316 6.22 5.75 -21.35
CA ASP A 316 6.95 6.95 -20.95
C ASP A 316 6.81 7.26 -19.45
N GLY A 317 6.15 6.40 -18.68
CA GLY A 317 5.94 6.56 -17.23
C GLY A 317 4.71 7.36 -16.84
N ASN A 318 3.85 7.76 -17.79
CA ASN A 318 2.67 8.59 -17.53
C ASN A 318 1.39 7.76 -17.35
N LEU A 319 0.59 8.02 -16.31
CA LEU A 319 -0.76 7.47 -16.15
C LEU A 319 -1.77 8.45 -16.77
N VAL A 320 -2.55 7.99 -17.75
CA VAL A 320 -3.43 8.83 -18.57
C VAL A 320 -4.84 8.26 -18.60
N ILE A 321 -5.83 9.11 -18.39
CA ILE A 321 -7.24 8.85 -18.69
C ILE A 321 -7.58 9.52 -20.02
N SER A 322 -8.19 8.80 -20.95
CA SER A 322 -8.52 9.27 -22.30
C SER A 322 -9.99 9.04 -22.66
N ARG A 323 -10.54 9.92 -23.50
CA ARG A 323 -11.84 9.75 -24.17
C ARG A 323 -11.57 9.72 -25.67
N GLY A 324 -11.77 8.57 -26.31
CA GLY A 324 -11.17 8.31 -27.63
C GLY A 324 -9.64 8.50 -27.61
N ASP A 325 -9.10 9.25 -28.56
CA ASP A 325 -7.66 9.55 -28.66
C ASP A 325 -7.22 10.78 -27.84
N GLN A 326 -8.15 11.49 -27.21
CA GLN A 326 -7.85 12.69 -26.43
C GLN A 326 -7.60 12.35 -24.96
N ALA A 327 -6.44 12.75 -24.44
CA ALA A 327 -6.16 12.72 -23.01
C ALA A 327 -7.06 13.75 -22.28
N VAL A 328 -7.79 13.30 -21.27
CA VAL A 328 -8.67 14.14 -20.44
C VAL A 328 -8.12 14.34 -19.02
N TRP A 329 -7.18 13.50 -18.59
CA TRP A 329 -6.40 13.66 -17.37
C TRP A 329 -5.08 12.87 -17.47
N GLU A 330 -4.01 13.37 -16.84
CA GLU A 330 -2.73 12.68 -16.76
C GLU A 330 -2.01 12.94 -15.42
N SER A 331 -1.15 12.01 -15.00
CA SER A 331 -0.34 12.14 -13.76
C SER A 331 0.81 13.13 -13.89
N GLY A 332 1.20 13.50 -15.12
CA GLY A 332 2.30 14.44 -15.40
C GLY A 332 3.68 13.81 -15.22
N THR A 333 3.79 12.48 -15.25
CA THR A 333 5.03 11.73 -15.00
C THR A 333 5.70 11.23 -16.29
N GLY A 334 5.34 11.80 -17.44
CA GLY A 334 5.93 11.45 -18.74
C GLY A 334 7.42 11.79 -18.83
N GLY A 335 8.17 10.99 -19.57
CA GLY A 335 9.63 11.11 -19.70
C GLY A 335 10.42 10.18 -18.76
N HIS A 336 9.74 9.33 -18.02
CA HIS A 336 10.30 8.38 -17.05
C HIS A 336 10.01 6.92 -17.45
N PRO A 337 10.69 6.37 -18.46
CA PRO A 337 10.42 5.02 -18.96
C PRO A 337 10.74 3.89 -17.96
N GLY A 338 11.51 4.19 -16.91
CA GLY A 338 11.76 3.28 -15.78
C GLY A 338 10.67 3.32 -14.69
N ALA A 339 9.69 4.23 -14.81
CA ALA A 339 8.67 4.40 -13.81
C ALA A 339 7.69 3.22 -13.79
N ARG A 340 7.21 2.91 -12.58
CA ARG A 340 6.21 1.88 -12.32
C ARG A 340 5.09 2.44 -11.45
N LEU A 341 3.86 2.03 -11.73
CA LEU A 341 2.70 2.31 -10.89
C LEU A 341 2.61 1.26 -9.78
N GLU A 342 2.76 1.69 -8.55
CA GLU A 342 2.64 0.89 -7.34
C GLU A 342 1.43 1.34 -6.52
N CYS A 343 0.84 0.42 -5.76
CA CYS A 343 -0.15 0.73 -4.76
C CYS A 343 0.49 0.43 -3.40
N ALA A 344 0.22 1.26 -2.40
CA ALA A 344 0.80 1.13 -1.06
C ALA A 344 -0.17 1.61 0.03
N ASP A 345 -0.38 0.76 1.03
CA ASP A 345 -1.22 0.93 2.22
C ASP A 345 -2.57 1.63 2.00
N GLY A 346 -3.18 1.59 0.81
CA GLY A 346 -4.45 2.28 0.50
C GLY A 346 -4.34 3.48 -0.45
N GLY A 347 -3.18 3.73 -1.05
CA GLY A 347 -2.98 4.71 -2.12
C GLY A 347 -2.26 4.13 -3.35
N ALA A 348 -2.09 4.97 -4.37
CA ALA A 348 -1.32 4.67 -5.57
C ALA A 348 -0.18 5.68 -5.76
N ALA A 349 0.96 5.23 -6.24
CA ALA A 349 2.15 6.03 -6.47
C ALA A 349 2.85 5.60 -7.78
N ILE A 350 3.44 6.54 -8.48
CA ILE A 350 4.31 6.28 -9.64
C ILE A 350 5.74 6.50 -9.17
N ILE A 351 6.58 5.48 -9.30
CA ILE A 351 7.92 5.43 -8.71
C ILE A 351 8.94 5.12 -9.80
N ASP A 352 10.06 5.84 -9.81
CA ASP A 352 11.18 5.62 -10.74
C ASP A 352 12.50 5.58 -9.94
N GLY A 353 13.25 4.49 -10.01
CA GLY A 353 14.50 4.32 -9.28
C GLY A 353 14.39 4.53 -7.75
N GLY A 354 13.23 4.25 -7.15
CA GLY A 354 12.93 4.49 -5.74
C GLY A 354 12.45 5.91 -5.41
N THR A 355 12.41 6.82 -6.39
CA THR A 355 11.85 8.16 -6.24
C THR A 355 10.37 8.16 -6.58
N VAL A 356 9.51 8.63 -5.67
CA VAL A 356 8.09 8.84 -5.96
C VAL A 356 7.92 10.07 -6.85
N LEU A 357 7.44 9.88 -8.07
CA LEU A 357 7.17 10.93 -9.06
C LEU A 357 5.77 11.53 -8.90
N TRP A 358 4.79 10.69 -8.55
CA TRP A 358 3.39 11.10 -8.33
C TRP A 358 2.73 10.19 -7.30
N GLN A 359 1.73 10.70 -6.58
CA GLN A 359 0.92 9.90 -5.66
C GLN A 359 -0.55 10.36 -5.66
N SER A 360 -1.47 9.45 -5.39
CA SER A 360 -2.91 9.69 -5.37
C SER A 360 -3.40 10.52 -4.19
N GLY A 361 -2.60 10.62 -3.12
CA GLY A 361 -3.02 11.23 -1.85
C GLY A 361 -4.00 10.36 -1.04
N THR A 362 -4.30 9.14 -1.44
CA THR A 362 -5.28 8.32 -0.71
C THR A 362 -4.65 7.32 0.25
N SER A 363 -3.31 7.31 0.36
CA SER A 363 -2.55 6.46 1.28
C SER A 363 -2.57 7.02 2.71
N PRO A 364 -2.44 6.19 3.76
CA PRO A 364 -2.14 6.64 5.12
C PRO A 364 -0.79 7.31 5.22
N THR A 365 0.09 7.12 4.22
CA THR A 365 1.43 7.67 4.20
C THR A 365 1.65 8.51 2.95
N LEU A 366 2.20 9.72 3.11
CA LEU A 366 2.68 10.55 2.01
C LEU A 366 4.16 10.84 2.18
N TYR A 367 4.94 10.64 1.13
CA TYR A 367 6.38 10.83 1.17
C TYR A 367 6.78 12.26 0.77
N ALA A 368 7.84 12.77 1.41
CA ALA A 368 8.43 14.08 1.15
C ALA A 368 8.97 14.24 -0.29
N THR A 369 9.07 13.17 -1.06
CA THR A 369 9.72 13.18 -2.38
C THR A 369 8.81 13.60 -3.54
N ALA A 370 7.50 13.64 -3.32
CA ALA A 370 6.53 14.09 -4.30
C ALA A 370 6.31 15.61 -4.13
N ASN A 371 6.68 16.41 -5.13
CA ASN A 371 6.30 17.81 -5.12
C ASN A 371 4.76 17.90 -5.21
N LEU A 372 4.11 18.06 -4.06
CA LEU A 372 2.67 18.32 -3.96
C LEU A 372 2.40 19.80 -4.28
N GLU A 373 2.87 20.28 -5.44
CA GLU A 373 2.58 21.63 -5.92
C GLU A 373 1.35 21.57 -6.82
N TYR A 374 0.20 22.00 -6.31
CA TYR A 374 -1.06 21.93 -7.05
C TYR A 374 -1.74 23.30 -7.09
N ARG A 375 -1.82 23.88 -8.30
CA ARG A 375 -2.33 25.22 -8.59
C ARG A 375 -3.76 25.15 -9.13
N GLY A 376 -4.78 25.25 -8.28
CA GLY A 376 -6.16 25.31 -8.75
C GLY A 376 -7.21 25.48 -7.64
N TRP A 377 -8.26 26.27 -7.92
CA TRP A 377 -9.48 26.37 -7.12
C TRP A 377 -10.42 25.21 -7.50
N HIS A 378 -10.19 24.04 -6.91
CA HIS A 378 -11.17 22.96 -6.96
C HIS A 378 -11.79 22.81 -5.57
N THR A 379 -13.10 22.92 -5.49
CA THR A 379 -13.90 22.78 -4.26
C THR A 379 -13.94 21.33 -3.72
N ASP A 380 -13.15 20.40 -4.26
CA ASP A 380 -13.55 18.99 -4.37
C ASP A 380 -12.58 17.99 -3.69
N GLN A 381 -12.61 17.96 -2.36
CA GLN A 381 -12.68 16.82 -1.42
C GLN A 381 -11.89 15.48 -1.63
N THR A 382 -10.86 15.36 -2.47
CA THR A 382 -9.96 14.20 -2.41
C THR A 382 -8.99 14.36 -1.23
N PRO A 383 -8.88 13.38 -0.31
CA PRO A 383 -7.92 13.46 0.76
C PRO A 383 -6.49 13.38 0.21
N LEU A 384 -5.57 14.12 0.83
CA LEU A 384 -4.13 13.99 0.69
C LEU A 384 -3.57 12.82 1.48
N CYS A 385 -4.17 12.41 2.61
CA CYS A 385 -3.90 11.11 3.23
C CYS A 385 -5.15 10.55 3.90
N VAL A 386 -5.22 9.22 4.06
CA VAL A 386 -6.37 8.51 4.65
C VAL A 386 -5.89 7.48 5.66
N SER A 387 -6.42 7.47 6.88
CA SER A 387 -6.04 6.51 7.90
C SER A 387 -6.31 5.05 7.50
N PRO A 388 -5.58 4.08 8.09
CA PRO A 388 -5.77 2.66 7.84
C PRO A 388 -7.23 2.18 7.98
N ASP A 389 -8.03 2.78 8.86
CA ASP A 389 -9.45 2.44 9.05
C ASP A 389 -10.43 3.20 8.12
N ASN A 390 -9.94 4.08 7.25
CA ASN A 390 -10.70 4.94 6.34
C ASN A 390 -11.61 5.98 7.04
N ARG A 391 -11.34 6.35 8.30
CA ARG A 391 -12.17 7.31 9.06
C ARG A 391 -11.53 8.68 9.24
N SER A 392 -10.21 8.77 9.26
CA SER A 392 -9.45 10.01 9.39
C SER A 392 -8.81 10.37 8.06
N ARG A 393 -8.92 11.63 7.65
CA ARG A 393 -8.55 12.06 6.30
C ARG A 393 -7.96 13.45 6.34
N LEU A 394 -6.76 13.62 5.81
CA LEU A 394 -6.16 14.92 5.57
C LEU A 394 -6.67 15.43 4.23
N TYR A 395 -7.21 16.64 4.18
CA TYR A 395 -7.70 17.29 2.98
C TYR A 395 -6.99 18.62 2.78
N ARG A 396 -7.14 19.15 1.55
CA ARG A 396 -6.71 20.48 1.17
C ARG A 396 -7.88 21.27 0.59
N LEU A 397 -7.97 22.54 0.96
CA LEU A 397 -8.86 23.53 0.35
C LEU A 397 -8.09 24.84 0.14
N GLY A 398 -7.75 25.17 -1.11
CA GLY A 398 -6.78 26.24 -1.38
C GLY A 398 -5.44 25.91 -0.71
N ALA A 399 -4.84 26.81 0.07
CA ALA A 399 -3.67 26.46 0.90
C ALA A 399 -3.99 26.11 2.36
N THR A 400 -5.25 25.79 2.65
CA THR A 400 -5.66 25.27 3.95
C THR A 400 -5.54 23.76 3.96
N LEU A 401 -4.88 23.19 4.97
CA LEU A 401 -4.90 21.75 5.25
C LEU A 401 -5.82 21.49 6.44
N PHE A 402 -6.64 20.45 6.36
CA PHE A 402 -7.53 20.09 7.45
C PHE A 402 -7.72 18.59 7.54
N ASN A 403 -7.86 18.07 8.76
CA ASN A 403 -8.22 16.68 8.99
C ASN A 403 -9.74 16.54 9.18
N SER A 404 -10.34 15.45 8.70
CA SER A 404 -11.73 15.07 8.99
C SER A 404 -12.05 14.94 10.48
N LYS A 405 -11.02 14.84 11.33
CA LYS A 405 -11.10 14.82 12.80
C LYS A 405 -10.76 16.18 13.43
N GLY A 406 -10.70 17.26 12.66
CA GLY A 406 -10.79 18.65 13.15
C GLY A 406 -9.48 19.42 13.34
N TRP A 407 -8.31 18.84 13.01
CA TRP A 407 -7.10 19.63 12.84
C TRP A 407 -7.22 20.56 11.62
N LEU A 408 -6.66 21.76 11.70
CA LEU A 408 -6.60 22.75 10.64
C LEU A 408 -5.22 23.43 10.71
N SER A 409 -4.50 23.54 9.59
CA SER A 409 -3.20 24.23 9.58
C SER A 409 -3.38 25.73 9.83
N LEU A 410 -3.89 26.46 8.82
CA LEU A 410 -4.28 27.87 8.83
C LEU A 410 -5.23 28.12 7.64
N ARG A 411 -6.01 29.21 7.65
CA ARG A 411 -6.62 29.78 6.43
C ARG A 411 -5.72 30.89 5.88
N PRO A 412 -4.83 30.62 4.90
CA PRO A 412 -3.99 31.63 4.28
C PRO A 412 -4.81 32.48 3.28
N PRO A 413 -4.27 33.59 2.77
CA PRO A 413 -4.89 34.32 1.68
C PRO A 413 -5.11 33.41 0.45
N ASN A 414 -6.06 33.82 -0.39
CA ASN A 414 -6.60 33.03 -1.50
C ASN A 414 -5.58 32.54 -2.54
N ASP A 415 -4.37 33.09 -2.54
CA ASP A 415 -3.29 32.81 -3.48
C ASP A 415 -2.21 31.87 -2.93
N ALA A 416 -2.12 31.60 -1.63
CA ALA A 416 -1.07 30.75 -1.06
C ALA A 416 -1.08 29.28 -1.57
N LEU A 417 0.05 28.58 -1.39
CA LEU A 417 0.28 27.18 -1.78
C LEU A 417 0.70 26.31 -0.58
N ALA A 418 0.13 25.12 -0.46
CA ALA A 418 0.60 24.09 0.47
C ALA A 418 1.61 23.20 -0.25
N ARG A 419 2.72 22.86 0.41
CA ARG A 419 3.78 22.02 -0.15
C ARG A 419 4.36 21.10 0.91
N PHE A 420 4.48 19.81 0.59
CA PHE A 420 5.37 18.90 1.33
C PHE A 420 6.63 18.73 0.47
N GLY A 421 7.75 19.29 0.92
CA GLY A 421 8.97 19.39 0.15
C GLY A 421 9.88 18.17 0.32
N ARG A 422 10.81 17.99 -0.63
CA ARG A 422 11.89 16.98 -0.59
C ARG A 422 12.84 17.11 0.60
N ASP A 423 12.76 18.21 1.32
CA ASP A 423 13.48 18.48 2.56
C ASP A 423 12.73 17.94 3.79
N GLY A 424 11.54 17.36 3.62
CA GLY A 424 10.75 16.81 4.72
C GLY A 424 9.87 17.82 5.43
N ASP A 425 9.73 19.04 4.91
CA ASP A 425 8.92 20.08 5.54
C ASP A 425 7.56 20.27 4.87
N LEU A 426 6.50 20.28 5.68
CA LEU A 426 5.15 20.63 5.25
C LEU A 426 4.92 22.12 5.50
N THR A 427 4.82 22.88 4.41
CA THR A 427 4.77 24.34 4.43
C THR A 427 3.50 24.88 3.77
N ILE A 428 3.06 26.04 4.24
CA ILE A 428 2.14 26.92 3.53
C ILE A 428 2.94 28.16 3.14
N ARG A 429 2.98 28.50 1.85
CA ARG A 429 3.79 29.61 1.31
C ARG A 429 2.93 30.57 0.51
N GLU A 430 3.30 31.84 0.48
CA GLU A 430 2.67 32.82 -0.41
C GLU A 430 3.03 32.50 -1.88
N ASN A 431 2.11 32.73 -2.81
CA ASN A 431 2.34 32.38 -4.21
C ASN A 431 3.15 33.47 -4.93
N GLY A 432 4.13 33.03 -5.72
CA GLY A 432 5.06 33.92 -6.42
C GLY A 432 6.21 34.44 -5.54
N THR A 433 6.27 34.07 -4.25
CA THR A 433 7.38 34.38 -3.34
C THR A 433 7.88 33.11 -2.64
N ASP A 434 9.08 33.18 -2.05
CA ASP A 434 9.63 32.10 -1.22
C ASP A 434 9.20 32.20 0.27
N LEU A 435 8.26 33.10 0.61
CA LEU A 435 7.87 33.34 1.99
C LEU A 435 7.00 32.20 2.54
N ALA A 436 7.48 31.51 3.59
CA ALA A 436 6.68 30.54 4.35
C ALA A 436 5.78 31.27 5.36
N LEU A 437 4.46 31.11 5.20
CA LEU A 437 3.44 31.61 6.12
C LEU A 437 3.22 30.66 7.31
N TRP A 438 3.51 29.37 7.12
CA TRP A 438 3.47 28.31 8.14
C TRP A 438 4.34 27.14 7.72
N SER A 439 4.89 26.41 8.69
CA SER A 439 5.77 25.26 8.49
C SER A 439 5.66 24.31 9.68
N THR A 440 5.82 23.02 9.43
CA THR A 440 5.99 22.00 10.48
C THR A 440 7.36 22.09 11.17
N GLY A 441 8.33 22.78 10.57
CA GLY A 441 9.70 22.94 11.09
C GLY A 441 10.56 21.70 10.91
N THR A 442 10.20 20.82 9.98
CA THR A 442 10.80 19.49 9.80
C THR A 442 11.76 19.43 8.60
N ALA A 443 12.22 20.58 8.12
CA ALA A 443 13.19 20.68 7.04
C ALA A 443 14.53 20.00 7.39
N GLY A 444 15.18 19.40 6.40
CA GLY A 444 16.43 18.63 6.56
C GLY A 444 16.22 17.12 6.69
N HIS A 445 14.98 16.64 6.58
CA HIS A 445 14.59 15.24 6.67
C HIS A 445 14.03 14.72 5.33
N PRO A 446 14.86 14.46 4.32
CA PRO A 446 14.40 14.08 2.99
C PRO A 446 13.66 12.73 2.92
N GLY A 447 13.81 11.89 3.95
CA GLY A 447 13.06 10.64 4.13
C GLY A 447 11.74 10.81 4.88
N ALA A 448 11.38 12.03 5.28
CA ALA A 448 10.20 12.27 6.07
C ALA A 448 8.92 11.92 5.31
N ARG A 449 7.89 11.56 6.07
CA ARG A 449 6.57 11.19 5.58
C ARG A 449 5.46 11.73 6.46
N ILE A 450 4.37 12.15 5.85
CA ILE A 450 3.13 12.48 6.55
C ILE A 450 2.35 11.19 6.77
N VAL A 451 1.92 10.93 8.01
CA VAL A 451 1.12 9.76 8.37
C VAL A 451 -0.23 10.19 8.95
N CYS A 452 -1.31 9.77 8.30
CA CYS A 452 -2.67 9.87 8.81
C CYS A 452 -2.97 8.67 9.71
N LEU A 453 -3.30 8.91 10.98
CA LEU A 453 -3.56 7.88 11.97
C LEU A 453 -5.07 7.71 12.27
N ASP A 454 -5.44 6.52 12.72
CA ASP A 454 -6.84 6.19 13.08
C ASP A 454 -7.35 7.06 14.26
N ASP A 455 -6.45 7.55 15.11
CA ASP A 455 -6.75 8.44 16.24
C ASP A 455 -7.11 9.89 15.82
N GLY A 456 -7.03 10.21 14.53
CA GLY A 456 -7.30 11.54 14.00
C GLY A 456 -6.10 12.46 13.98
N ASN A 457 -4.92 12.00 14.39
CA ASN A 457 -3.70 12.76 14.29
C ASN A 457 -3.05 12.64 12.91
N VAL A 458 -2.38 13.72 12.49
CA VAL A 458 -1.44 13.72 11.38
C VAL A 458 -0.04 13.88 11.96
N ARG A 459 0.91 13.07 11.49
CA ARG A 459 2.32 13.15 11.93
C ARG A 459 3.23 13.38 10.75
N VAL A 460 4.30 14.16 10.93
CA VAL A 460 5.48 14.07 10.08
C VAL A 460 6.48 13.18 10.79
N MET A 461 6.89 12.10 10.14
CA MET A 461 7.79 11.08 10.70
C MET A 461 8.99 10.87 9.80
N ASP A 462 10.15 10.58 10.37
CA ASP A 462 11.34 10.12 9.65
C ASP A 462 11.78 8.78 10.27
N GLY A 463 11.66 7.69 9.49
CA GLY A 463 11.75 6.34 10.02
C GLY A 463 10.69 6.08 11.10
N ALA A 464 11.11 5.72 12.32
CA ALA A 464 10.21 5.54 13.46
C ALA A 464 10.05 6.83 14.31
N THR A 465 10.85 7.86 14.03
CA THR A 465 10.88 9.11 14.79
C THR A 465 9.72 10.00 14.38
N VAL A 466 8.95 10.50 15.35
CA VAL A 466 7.96 11.56 15.13
C VAL A 466 8.69 12.90 15.19
N LEU A 467 8.72 13.61 14.06
CA LEU A 467 9.33 14.94 13.96
C LEU A 467 8.33 16.04 14.33
N TRP A 468 7.07 15.84 13.95
CA TRP A 468 5.96 16.74 14.24
C TRP A 468 4.64 15.97 14.29
N ASP A 469 3.68 16.40 15.09
CA ASP A 469 2.33 15.88 15.03
C ASP A 469 1.25 16.93 15.37
N THR A 470 0.01 16.58 15.06
CA THR A 470 -1.17 17.37 15.44
C THR A 470 -1.55 17.22 16.92
N ALA A 471 -0.97 16.25 17.64
CA ALA A 471 -1.20 15.99 19.06
C ALA A 471 -0.45 17.04 19.90
N GLY A 472 -0.97 18.27 19.81
CA GLY A 472 -0.36 19.49 20.33
C GLY A 472 -1.03 20.75 19.79
N HIS A 473 -1.88 20.60 18.76
CA HIS A 473 -2.65 21.66 18.12
C HIS A 473 -4.17 21.41 18.06
N PRO A 474 -4.84 20.93 19.15
CA PRO A 474 -6.26 20.60 19.08
C PRO A 474 -7.09 21.86 18.82
N THR A 475 -7.98 21.79 17.83
CA THR A 475 -8.79 22.92 17.35
C THR A 475 -10.27 22.59 17.42
N GLY A 476 -11.09 23.51 17.93
CA GLY A 476 -12.53 23.30 18.08
C GLY A 476 -13.22 24.43 18.82
N GLU A 477 -14.51 24.26 19.11
CA GLU A 477 -15.23 25.19 19.98
C GLU A 477 -14.94 24.89 21.45
N LEU A 478 -14.71 25.93 22.26
CA LEU A 478 -14.59 25.77 23.71
C LEU A 478 -15.96 25.82 24.36
N VAL A 479 -16.59 24.66 24.49
CA VAL A 479 -17.90 24.48 25.11
C VAL A 479 -17.78 24.67 26.62
N SER A 480 -18.65 25.49 27.20
CA SER A 480 -18.68 25.74 28.63
C SER A 480 -19.34 24.59 29.39
N GLY A 481 -18.86 24.33 30.60
CA GLY A 481 -19.49 23.38 31.52
C GLY A 481 -20.83 23.85 32.07
N VAL A 482 -21.19 25.14 31.94
CA VAL A 482 -22.49 25.65 32.43
C VAL A 482 -23.65 25.18 31.55
N ARG A 483 -23.44 25.09 30.22
CA ARG A 483 -24.37 24.57 29.21
C ARG A 483 -23.60 24.11 27.96
N ASP A 484 -24.02 23.00 27.37
CA ASP A 484 -23.41 22.37 26.20
C ASP A 484 -23.67 23.09 24.86
N ASP A 485 -24.59 24.05 24.84
CA ASP A 485 -24.89 24.97 23.74
C ASP A 485 -24.21 26.34 23.90
N ARG A 486 -23.35 26.51 24.92
CA ARG A 486 -22.60 27.76 25.17
C ARG A 486 -21.12 27.57 24.95
N CYS A 487 -20.52 28.48 24.19
CA CYS A 487 -19.13 28.42 23.80
C CYS A 487 -18.39 29.72 24.10
N ALA A 488 -17.10 29.65 24.45
CA ALA A 488 -16.25 30.82 24.49
C ALA A 488 -15.99 31.34 23.07
N GLU A 489 -16.25 32.62 22.86
CA GLU A 489 -16.15 33.29 21.58
C GLU A 489 -15.51 34.66 21.77
N ALA A 490 -14.84 35.19 20.76
CA ALA A 490 -14.34 36.55 20.77
C ALA A 490 -14.54 37.18 19.39
N ASN A 491 -15.33 38.25 19.35
CA ASN A 491 -15.69 38.97 18.13
C ASN A 491 -14.97 40.31 18.06
N GLY A 492 -14.50 40.69 16.88
CA GLY A 492 -13.74 41.93 16.64
C GLY A 492 -12.21 41.78 16.75
N GLY A 493 -11.52 42.90 16.95
CA GLY A 493 -10.06 42.99 16.86
C GLY A 493 -9.33 42.92 18.21
N LYS A 494 -8.11 43.45 18.22
CA LYS A 494 -7.24 43.52 19.40
C LYS A 494 -7.96 44.23 20.54
N GLY A 495 -8.03 43.58 21.70
CA GLY A 495 -8.70 44.10 22.90
C GLY A 495 -10.19 43.75 22.99
N SER A 496 -10.75 43.06 22.00
CA SER A 496 -12.12 42.54 22.09
C SER A 496 -12.25 41.55 23.24
N GLN A 497 -13.36 41.66 23.96
CA GLN A 497 -13.64 40.79 25.10
C GLN A 497 -14.03 39.39 24.63
N THR A 498 -13.57 38.37 25.37
CA THR A 498 -14.05 37.01 25.20
C THR A 498 -15.37 36.86 25.93
N ILE A 499 -16.38 36.35 25.25
CA ILE A 499 -17.75 36.22 25.73
C ILE A 499 -18.20 34.76 25.66
N LEU A 500 -19.26 34.45 26.40
CA LEU A 500 -20.04 33.24 26.26
C LEU A 500 -21.09 33.48 25.17
N SER A 501 -21.10 32.67 24.12
CA SER A 501 -22.02 32.80 22.99
C SER A 501 -22.71 31.46 22.72
N THR A 502 -23.75 31.46 21.89
CA THR A 502 -24.31 30.22 21.36
C THR A 502 -23.23 29.55 20.51
N CYS A 503 -22.98 28.26 20.71
CA CYS A 503 -22.00 27.57 19.87
C CYS A 503 -22.43 27.58 18.39
N GLN A 504 -21.54 28.05 17.51
CA GLN A 504 -21.77 28.22 16.08
C GLN A 504 -20.85 27.29 15.28
N ILE A 505 -21.22 26.01 15.23
CA ILE A 505 -20.44 24.95 14.58
C ILE A 505 -20.17 25.27 13.09
N ALA A 506 -21.04 26.04 12.42
CA ALA A 506 -20.95 26.33 10.98
C ALA A 506 -19.89 27.38 10.60
N ASP A 507 -19.69 28.41 11.43
CA ASP A 507 -19.05 29.66 10.96
C ASP A 507 -17.54 29.74 11.16
N GLY A 508 -16.94 28.71 11.74
CA GLY A 508 -15.48 28.62 11.91
C GLY A 508 -14.94 29.43 13.08
N TYR A 509 -15.80 29.85 14.02
CA TYR A 509 -15.40 30.31 15.34
C TYR A 509 -14.87 29.13 16.16
N GLY A 510 -13.75 29.34 16.83
CA GLY A 510 -13.05 28.27 17.53
C GLY A 510 -11.68 28.71 18.04
N TRP A 511 -11.05 27.79 18.76
CA TRP A 511 -9.78 27.99 19.43
C TRP A 511 -8.83 26.86 19.09
N THR A 512 -7.57 27.22 18.81
CA THR A 512 -6.45 26.32 18.65
C THR A 512 -5.55 26.43 19.87
N PHE A 513 -5.31 25.32 20.56
CA PHE A 513 -4.28 25.26 21.61
C PHE A 513 -2.93 25.03 20.97
N ASN A 514 -1.93 25.84 21.29
CA ASN A 514 -0.58 25.70 20.73
C ASN A 514 0.39 25.08 21.75
N PRO A 515 1.50 24.46 21.28
CA PRO A 515 2.55 23.91 22.13
C PRO A 515 3.19 24.94 23.06
N ASP A 516 3.22 26.22 22.66
CA ASP A 516 3.70 27.33 23.49
C ASP A 516 2.69 27.76 24.58
N LYS A 517 1.61 26.97 24.76
CA LYS A 517 0.49 27.17 25.70
C LYS A 517 -0.38 28.39 25.39
N SER A 518 -0.23 29.03 24.23
CA SER A 518 -1.19 30.02 23.76
C SER A 518 -2.47 29.36 23.26
N VAL A 519 -3.59 30.08 23.36
CA VAL A 519 -4.91 29.64 22.86
C VAL A 519 -5.38 30.67 21.85
N GLN A 520 -5.36 30.32 20.57
CA GLN A 520 -5.49 31.26 19.45
C GLN A 520 -6.85 31.15 18.77
N THR A 521 -7.44 32.28 18.36
CA THR A 521 -8.69 32.30 17.59
C THR A 521 -8.50 31.82 16.15
N THR A 522 -9.48 31.07 15.63
CA THR A 522 -9.41 30.46 14.29
C THR A 522 -9.77 31.39 13.12
N ARG A 523 -10.60 32.43 13.33
CA ARG A 523 -11.15 33.25 12.21
C ARG A 523 -11.04 34.76 12.36
N VAL A 524 -11.20 35.31 13.56
CA VAL A 524 -11.50 36.75 13.71
C VAL A 524 -10.24 37.62 13.65
N SER A 525 -9.06 37.08 14.02
CA SER A 525 -7.84 37.90 14.05
C SER A 525 -6.52 37.13 14.29
N ARG A 526 -6.55 35.79 14.41
CA ARG A 526 -5.41 34.96 14.86
C ARG A 526 -4.78 35.48 16.16
N MET A 527 -5.61 36.05 17.03
CA MET A 527 -5.23 36.63 18.30
C MET A 527 -5.34 35.60 19.41
N CYS A 528 -4.55 35.80 20.44
CA CYS A 528 -4.46 34.88 21.56
C CYS A 528 -5.40 35.31 22.68
N LEU A 529 -6.02 34.33 23.33
CA LEU A 529 -6.73 34.51 24.59
C LEU A 529 -5.77 35.15 25.58
N ASP A 530 -6.15 36.30 26.09
CA ASP A 530 -5.31 37.22 26.81
C ASP A 530 -6.03 37.69 28.08
N VAL A 531 -5.30 37.76 29.17
CA VAL A 531 -5.76 38.41 30.39
C VAL A 531 -5.53 39.91 30.27
N ARG A 532 -6.61 40.70 30.30
CA ARG A 532 -6.55 42.16 30.08
C ARG A 532 -5.55 42.83 31.02
N GLY A 533 -4.59 43.54 30.41
CA GLY A 533 -3.50 44.22 31.13
C GLY A 533 -2.59 43.29 31.96
N GLY A 534 -2.75 41.97 31.81
CA GLY A 534 -2.09 40.97 32.65
C GLY A 534 -2.48 41.05 34.13
N GLY A 535 -3.70 41.51 34.44
CA GLY A 535 -4.21 41.61 35.81
C GLY A 535 -4.33 40.25 36.51
N THR A 536 -4.34 40.28 37.85
CA THR A 536 -4.34 39.06 38.69
C THR A 536 -5.52 39.00 39.68
N ALA A 537 -6.39 40.01 39.68
CA ALA A 537 -7.57 40.09 40.53
C ALA A 537 -8.74 39.28 39.95
N ASN A 538 -9.64 38.81 40.81
CA ASN A 538 -10.91 38.22 40.37
C ASN A 538 -11.73 39.27 39.60
N GLY A 539 -12.38 38.84 38.52
CA GLY A 539 -13.14 39.75 37.64
C GLY A 539 -12.30 40.44 36.56
N THR A 540 -10.99 40.18 36.48
CA THR A 540 -10.17 40.67 35.36
C THR A 540 -10.70 40.07 34.06
N ALA A 541 -11.05 40.91 33.09
CA ALA A 541 -11.62 40.47 31.82
C ALA A 541 -10.66 39.59 31.01
N ALA A 542 -11.20 38.51 30.42
CA ALA A 542 -10.55 37.80 29.34
C ALA A 542 -10.83 38.51 28.02
N GLN A 543 -9.81 38.67 27.19
CA GLN A 543 -9.90 39.35 25.89
C GLN A 543 -9.09 38.58 24.85
N ILE A 544 -9.09 39.06 23.62
CA ILE A 544 -8.13 38.65 22.59
C ILE A 544 -7.12 39.75 22.34
N TRP A 545 -5.86 39.36 22.12
CA TRP A 545 -4.79 40.30 21.83
C TRP A 545 -3.79 39.71 20.84
N THR A 546 -2.96 40.56 20.22
CA THR A 546 -1.88 40.10 19.36
C THR A 546 -1.06 39.03 20.09
N CYS A 547 -0.93 37.85 19.47
CA CYS A 547 -0.19 36.73 20.04
C CYS A 547 1.26 37.13 20.30
N ARG A 548 1.73 36.91 21.52
CA ARG A 548 3.11 37.08 21.96
C ARG A 548 3.52 35.76 22.60
N PRO A 549 4.23 34.88 21.86
CA PRO A 549 4.61 33.56 22.35
C PRO A 549 5.22 33.66 23.74
N THR A 550 4.81 32.76 24.65
CA THR A 550 5.26 32.69 26.05
C THR A 550 4.96 33.89 26.94
N HIS A 551 4.27 34.93 26.47
CA HIS A 551 3.96 36.09 27.30
C HIS A 551 2.99 35.69 28.43
N PRO A 552 3.28 35.95 29.72
CA PRO A 552 2.60 35.28 30.83
C PRO A 552 1.08 35.50 30.94
N ASN A 553 0.53 36.55 30.34
CA ASN A 553 -0.91 36.81 30.31
C ASN A 553 -1.65 36.11 29.15
N GLN A 554 -0.94 35.42 28.25
CA GLN A 554 -1.49 34.65 27.12
C GLN A 554 -1.21 33.15 27.23
N VAL A 555 -0.56 32.73 28.32
CA VAL A 555 -0.31 31.32 28.64
C VAL A 555 -1.53 30.76 29.37
N TRP A 556 -2.04 29.62 28.90
CA TRP A 556 -3.15 28.90 29.51
C TRP A 556 -2.81 27.42 29.68
N GLU A 557 -2.76 26.97 30.92
CA GLU A 557 -2.55 25.59 31.31
C GLU A 557 -3.90 24.87 31.34
N ARG A 558 -4.13 23.97 30.39
CA ARG A 558 -5.27 23.06 30.42
C ARG A 558 -5.05 22.00 31.49
N ARG A 559 -6.00 21.90 32.42
CA ARG A 559 -5.95 20.94 33.52
C ARG A 559 -6.86 19.73 33.24
N PRO A 560 -6.60 18.57 33.87
CA PRO A 560 -7.40 17.36 33.69
C PRO A 560 -8.89 17.55 34.04
N ASP A 561 -9.21 18.48 34.93
CA ASP A 561 -10.59 18.84 35.33
C ASP A 561 -11.34 19.70 34.29
N GLY A 562 -10.70 20.01 33.17
CA GLY A 562 -11.25 20.85 32.10
C GLY A 562 -11.07 22.35 32.33
N SER A 563 -10.41 22.78 33.41
CA SER A 563 -10.14 24.20 33.64
C SER A 563 -8.97 24.72 32.82
N LEU A 564 -9.04 25.99 32.42
CA LEU A 564 -7.96 26.73 31.76
C LEU A 564 -7.36 27.70 32.76
N ARG A 565 -6.19 27.37 33.32
CA ARG A 565 -5.51 28.22 34.30
C ARG A 565 -4.47 29.11 33.64
N ASN A 566 -4.50 30.39 33.94
CA ASN A 566 -3.39 31.28 33.63
C ASN A 566 -2.33 31.19 34.76
N PRO A 567 -1.08 30.76 34.48
CA PRO A 567 -0.08 30.53 35.51
C PRO A 567 0.41 31.81 36.19
N LYS A 568 0.42 32.96 35.49
CA LYS A 568 0.80 34.26 36.05
C LYS A 568 -0.13 34.69 37.20
N SER A 569 -1.44 34.56 37.00
CA SER A 569 -2.45 34.96 37.98
C SER A 569 -2.82 33.86 38.97
N GLY A 570 -2.52 32.61 38.61
CA GLY A 570 -2.96 31.42 39.32
C GLY A 570 -4.46 31.11 39.21
N LYS A 571 -5.18 31.84 38.36
CA LYS A 571 -6.65 31.84 38.24
C LYS A 571 -7.13 31.15 36.97
N CYS A 572 -8.41 30.78 36.95
CA CYS A 572 -9.04 30.04 35.87
C CYS A 572 -9.93 30.95 35.01
N LEU A 573 -10.06 30.63 33.71
CA LEU A 573 -11.07 31.22 32.83
C LEU A 573 -12.46 30.82 33.34
N ASP A 574 -13.31 31.81 33.57
CA ASP A 574 -14.52 31.69 34.35
C ASP A 574 -15.70 32.40 33.67
N VAL A 575 -16.86 31.75 33.73
CA VAL A 575 -18.16 32.36 33.42
C VAL A 575 -18.67 33.05 34.69
N PRO A 576 -18.78 34.39 34.73
CA PRO A 576 -19.18 35.09 35.93
C PRO A 576 -20.50 34.58 36.51
N LYS A 577 -20.46 34.21 37.79
CA LYS A 577 -21.62 33.69 38.55
C LYS A 577 -22.29 32.46 37.91
N GLY A 578 -21.61 31.75 37.00
CA GLY A 578 -22.18 30.62 36.26
C GLY A 578 -23.33 31.00 35.33
N SER A 579 -23.36 32.24 34.83
CA SER A 579 -24.39 32.74 33.91
C SER A 579 -24.56 31.82 32.70
N THR A 580 -25.81 31.63 32.28
CA THR A 580 -26.18 30.89 31.05
C THR A 580 -26.55 31.83 29.90
N GLU A 581 -26.54 33.13 30.15
CA GLU A 581 -26.92 34.15 29.17
C GLU A 581 -25.87 34.32 28.08
N PRO A 582 -26.27 34.38 26.79
CA PRO A 582 -25.36 34.71 25.71
C PRO A 582 -24.81 36.13 25.88
N ASN A 583 -23.65 36.39 25.29
CA ASN A 583 -22.84 37.59 25.43
C ASN A 583 -22.31 37.87 26.84
N THR A 584 -22.39 36.91 27.77
CA THR A 584 -21.75 37.05 29.08
C THR A 584 -20.24 37.17 28.91
N ALA A 585 -19.66 38.30 29.32
CA ALA A 585 -18.22 38.53 29.34
C ALA A 585 -17.47 37.52 30.24
N LEU A 586 -16.48 36.81 29.69
CA LEU A 586 -15.64 35.91 30.47
C LEU A 586 -14.59 36.67 31.27
N GLN A 587 -14.17 36.07 32.39
CA GLN A 587 -13.24 36.68 33.34
C GLN A 587 -12.21 35.66 33.84
N LEU A 588 -11.20 36.16 34.56
CA LEU A 588 -10.42 35.36 35.49
C LEU A 588 -11.10 35.32 36.86
N TYR A 589 -11.13 34.14 37.45
CA TYR A 589 -11.55 33.97 38.83
C TYR A 589 -10.73 32.90 39.55
N THR A 590 -10.68 32.96 40.88
CA THR A 590 -10.08 31.92 41.72
C THR A 590 -10.61 30.56 41.29
N CYS A 591 -9.71 29.63 40.97
CA CYS A 591 -10.09 28.28 40.56
C CYS A 591 -10.90 27.60 41.69
N ASN A 592 -12.14 27.24 41.42
CA ASN A 592 -13.12 26.76 42.42
C ASN A 592 -13.79 25.42 42.04
N GLY A 593 -13.42 24.83 40.89
CA GLY A 593 -13.88 23.49 40.47
C GLY A 593 -15.33 23.41 39.96
N THR A 594 -16.03 24.55 39.90
CA THR A 594 -17.43 24.62 39.44
C THR A 594 -17.54 24.48 37.92
N ALA A 595 -18.76 24.22 37.43
CA ALA A 595 -19.07 24.16 36.00
C ALA A 595 -18.72 25.46 35.24
N ALA A 596 -18.74 26.61 35.92
CA ALA A 596 -18.38 27.92 35.38
C ALA A 596 -16.93 28.00 34.88
N GLN A 597 -16.07 27.07 35.29
CA GLN A 597 -14.64 27.05 34.96
C GLN A 597 -14.23 25.81 34.15
N ARG A 598 -15.20 24.98 33.74
CA ARG A 598 -14.94 23.80 32.93
C ARG A 598 -15.15 24.12 31.46
N TRP A 599 -14.20 23.70 30.63
CA TRP A 599 -14.21 23.92 29.20
C TRP A 599 -13.89 22.62 28.46
N THR A 600 -14.81 22.20 27.61
CA THR A 600 -14.66 21.03 26.75
C THR A 600 -14.41 21.50 25.34
N LEU A 601 -13.31 21.04 24.74
CA LEU A 601 -13.06 21.29 23.33
C LEU A 601 -13.94 20.36 22.49
N ARG A 602 -14.95 20.92 21.82
CA ARG A 602 -15.78 20.19 20.87
C ARG A 602 -15.19 20.34 19.47
N VAL A 603 -14.67 19.22 18.98
CA VAL A 603 -14.07 19.10 17.65
C VAL A 603 -15.18 18.77 16.65
N ARG A 604 -15.19 19.40 15.46
CA ARG A 604 -16.28 19.22 14.47
C ARG A 604 -16.45 17.75 14.07
N ASP A 605 -17.69 17.26 14.06
CA ASP A 605 -18.13 16.10 13.28
C ASP A 605 -18.95 16.61 12.08
N THR A 606 -18.40 16.52 10.86
CA THR A 606 -19.07 17.05 9.66
C THR A 606 -20.12 16.09 9.08
N ARG A 607 -20.60 15.09 9.83
CA ARG A 607 -21.61 14.15 9.32
C ARG A 607 -23.07 14.60 9.44
N THR A 608 -23.40 15.72 10.08
CA THR A 608 -24.81 16.04 10.40
C THR A 608 -25.41 17.30 9.77
N SER A 609 -24.72 18.02 8.87
CA SER A 609 -25.32 19.23 8.24
C SER A 609 -26.04 18.97 6.90
N LYS A 610 -26.68 17.81 6.74
CA LYS A 610 -27.66 17.56 5.66
C LYS A 610 -28.99 17.07 6.23
N THR A 611 -29.65 17.95 6.98
CA THR A 611 -31.12 17.96 7.10
C THR A 611 -31.53 19.41 7.28
N GLY A 612 -32.01 19.99 6.19
CA GLY A 612 -32.62 21.30 6.05
C GLY A 612 -33.31 21.31 4.70
#